data_AF-A0A0W1JGS6-F1
#
_entry.id   AF-A0A0W1JGS6-F1
#
_cell.length_a   1.000
_cell.length_b   1.000
_cell.length_c   1.000
_cell.angle_alpha   90.00
_cell.angle_beta   90.00
_cell.angle_gamma   90.00
#
_symmetry.space_group_name_H-M   'P 1'
#
loop_
_entity.id
_entity.type
_entity.pdbx_description
1 polymer ?
#
loop_
_entity_poly.entity_id
_entity_poly.type
_entity_poly.pdbx_seq_one_letter_code
_entity_poly.pdbx_strand_id
1 'polypeptide(L)'
;MGFAGSSFQYPCNYFHDGGFAALSVKDITTKANINRGTFYLHYKDKFDLLDQTLEEVIKDIEGIILKITALSTADFADTRIPTAIIVRLFQYVDDNAALMQAIMATKGNYALQSKMKKLMWSNIFEKNCISLVKREKMLVPGEYLASYIASAHFGVIQEWLDRGRQESPEEMARILVNITFHGPLFAAGIFS
;
A
#
# COMPACT_ATOMS: atom_id res chain seq x y z
N MET A 1 14.39 33.04 29.32
CA MET A 1 13.18 32.34 29.84
C MET A 1 12.31 32.04 28.64
N GLY A 2 11.94 30.82 28.26
CA GLY A 2 12.12 29.48 28.81
C GLY A 2 11.73 28.45 27.72
N PHE A 3 12.28 27.26 27.85
CA PHE A 3 12.30 26.13 26.91
C PHE A 3 10.95 25.59 26.41
N ALA A 4 10.90 25.17 25.14
CA ALA A 4 10.24 23.96 24.58
C ALA A 4 10.22 24.10 23.04
N GLY A 5 10.52 23.12 22.19
CA GLY A 5 10.97 21.76 22.39
C GLY A 5 11.89 21.37 21.24
N SER A 6 12.97 20.69 21.61
CA SER A 6 13.86 20.00 20.70
C SER A 6 13.07 18.95 19.90
N SER A 7 12.89 19.20 18.61
CA SER A 7 12.49 18.19 17.65
C SER A 7 13.57 17.12 17.63
N PHE A 8 13.34 16.02 18.34
CA PHE A 8 14.10 14.79 18.17
C PHE A 8 13.83 14.29 16.75
N GLN A 9 14.62 14.78 15.83
CA GLN A 9 14.77 14.24 14.49
C GLN A 9 15.46 12.89 14.69
N TYR A 10 14.67 11.83 14.89
CA TYR A 10 15.21 10.47 14.88
C TYR A 10 15.77 10.23 13.47
N PRO A 11 17.08 10.05 13.29
CA PRO A 11 17.58 9.61 12.01
C PRO A 11 17.10 8.16 11.83
N CYS A 12 16.32 7.91 10.77
CA CYS A 12 16.03 6.58 10.24
C CYS A 12 17.30 5.89 9.68
N ASN A 13 18.40 5.91 10.44
CA ASN A 13 19.66 5.26 10.12
C ASN A 13 19.90 4.10 11.08
N TYR A 14 19.06 3.07 10.97
CA TYR A 14 19.44 1.71 11.35
C TYR A 14 19.08 0.72 10.23
N PHE A 15 19.45 1.08 9.02
CA PHE A 15 19.69 0.12 7.94
C PHE A 15 21.10 0.39 7.43
N HIS A 16 22.10 -0.29 8.02
CA HIS A 16 23.43 -0.39 7.41
C HIS A 16 23.27 -0.85 5.96
N ASP A 17 23.72 -0.02 5.01
CA ASP A 17 24.07 -0.16 3.57
C ASP A 17 23.74 -1.46 2.77
N GLY A 18 22.73 -2.23 3.18
CA GLY A 18 22.30 -3.49 2.56
C GLY A 18 20.88 -3.92 2.89
N GLY A 19 20.13 -3.13 3.68
CA GLY A 19 18.70 -3.35 3.96
C GLY A 19 18.36 -4.76 4.45
N PHE A 20 17.17 -5.27 4.10
CA PHE A 20 16.77 -6.65 4.42
C PHE A 20 17.71 -7.73 3.85
N ALA A 21 18.40 -7.43 2.74
CA ALA A 21 19.39 -8.34 2.16
C ALA A 21 20.62 -8.52 3.08
N ALA A 22 20.93 -7.56 3.96
CA ALA A 22 21.98 -7.68 4.96
C ALA A 22 21.56 -8.37 6.26
N LEU A 23 20.25 -8.42 6.58
CA LEU A 23 19.76 -9.09 7.80
C LEU A 23 20.02 -10.60 7.74
N SER A 24 20.61 -11.17 8.78
CA SER A 24 20.72 -12.63 8.92
C SER A 24 19.50 -13.21 9.63
N VAL A 25 19.26 -14.52 9.48
CA VAL A 25 18.25 -15.23 10.30
C VAL A 25 18.54 -15.05 11.79
N LYS A 26 19.83 -14.99 12.19
CA LYS A 26 20.22 -14.73 13.58
C LYS A 26 19.70 -13.37 14.06
N ASP A 27 19.86 -12.32 13.27
CA ASP A 27 19.42 -10.97 13.64
C ASP A 27 17.90 -10.92 13.81
N ILE A 28 17.17 -11.56 12.88
CA ILE A 28 15.71 -11.68 12.93
C ILE A 28 15.27 -12.41 14.21
N THR A 29 15.84 -13.60 14.48
CA THR A 29 15.46 -14.40 15.64
C THR A 29 15.82 -13.74 16.96
N THR A 30 16.94 -13.01 16.99
CA THR A 30 17.37 -12.24 18.17
C THR A 30 16.39 -11.11 18.46
N LYS A 31 16.00 -10.36 17.43
CA LYS A 31 15.05 -9.25 17.57
C LYS A 31 13.65 -9.71 17.93
N ALA A 32 13.20 -10.85 17.39
CA ALA A 32 11.91 -11.45 17.68
C ALA A 32 11.88 -12.24 19.01
N ASN A 33 13.02 -12.37 19.70
CA ASN A 33 13.16 -13.16 20.93
C ASN A 33 12.66 -14.61 20.77
N ILE A 34 13.01 -15.26 19.65
CA ILE A 34 12.71 -16.66 19.37
C ILE A 34 13.99 -17.44 19.11
N ASN A 35 13.97 -18.75 19.30
CA ASN A 35 15.08 -19.60 18.91
C ASN A 35 15.07 -19.85 17.38
N ARG A 36 16.23 -20.17 16.81
CA ARG A 36 16.36 -20.46 15.36
C ARG A 36 15.57 -21.69 14.92
N GLY A 37 15.42 -22.70 15.78
CA GLY A 37 14.60 -23.88 15.48
C GLY A 37 13.15 -23.49 15.22
N THR A 38 12.57 -22.63 16.06
CA THR A 38 11.22 -22.07 15.90
C THR A 38 11.09 -21.29 14.60
N PHE A 39 12.09 -20.49 14.22
CA PHE A 39 12.09 -19.84 12.91
C PHE A 39 12.00 -20.84 11.77
N TYR A 40 12.86 -21.87 11.79
CA TYR A 40 12.92 -22.86 10.72
C TYR A 40 11.73 -23.84 10.69
N LEU A 41 10.88 -23.85 11.73
CA LEU A 41 9.59 -24.55 11.68
C LEU A 41 8.60 -23.87 10.73
N HIS A 42 8.72 -22.56 10.53
CA HIS A 42 7.78 -21.76 9.75
C HIS A 42 8.38 -21.24 8.44
N TYR A 43 9.69 -21.00 8.40
CA TYR A 43 10.36 -20.34 7.28
C TYR A 43 11.65 -21.05 6.88
N LYS A 44 11.80 -21.31 5.58
CA LYS A 44 13.02 -21.92 5.02
C LYS A 44 14.24 -21.01 5.19
N ASP A 45 14.03 -19.72 4.94
CA ASP A 45 15.00 -18.66 5.12
C ASP A 45 14.30 -17.31 5.30
N LYS A 46 15.06 -16.22 5.33
CA LYS A 46 14.49 -14.87 5.46
C LYS A 46 13.66 -14.44 4.23
N PHE A 47 13.98 -14.92 3.03
CA PHE A 47 13.22 -14.56 1.84
C PHE A 47 11.86 -15.27 1.82
N ASP A 48 11.80 -16.51 2.30
CA ASP A 48 10.54 -17.22 2.53
C ASP A 48 9.67 -16.50 3.58
N LEU A 49 10.26 -16.02 4.68
CA LEU A 49 9.54 -15.14 5.61
C LEU A 49 8.96 -13.91 4.91
N LEU A 50 9.76 -13.22 4.08
CA LEU A 50 9.31 -12.03 3.35
C LEU A 50 8.18 -12.36 2.39
N ASP A 51 8.29 -13.44 1.61
CA ASP A 51 7.28 -13.84 0.64
C ASP A 51 5.96 -14.22 1.30
N GLN A 52 6.00 -14.96 2.42
CA GLN A 52 4.80 -15.29 3.20
C GLN A 52 4.16 -14.03 3.79
N THR A 53 4.98 -13.13 4.33
CA THR A 53 4.50 -11.83 4.87
C THR A 53 3.84 -10.98 3.77
N LEU A 54 4.43 -10.94 2.57
CA LEU A 54 3.85 -10.24 1.43
C LEU A 54 2.51 -10.85 0.98
N GLU A 55 2.38 -12.17 1.04
CA GLU A 55 1.14 -12.86 0.70
C GLU A 55 0.01 -12.53 1.69
N GLU A 56 0.33 -12.49 2.98
CA GLU A 56 -0.62 -12.08 4.03
C GLU A 56 -1.08 -10.64 3.82
N VAL A 57 -0.15 -9.70 3.60
CA VAL A 57 -0.49 -8.29 3.32
C VAL A 57 -1.39 -8.15 2.10
N ILE A 58 -1.08 -8.86 1.00
CA ILE A 58 -1.89 -8.80 -0.22
C ILE A 58 -3.27 -9.39 0.01
N LYS A 59 -3.37 -10.50 0.76
CA LYS A 59 -4.64 -11.13 1.10
C LYS A 59 -5.52 -10.23 1.97
N ASP A 60 -4.93 -9.52 2.93
CA ASP A 60 -5.66 -8.56 3.77
C ASP A 60 -6.18 -7.38 2.94
N ILE A 61 -5.31 -6.79 2.09
CA ILE A 61 -5.70 -5.72 1.17
C ILE A 61 -6.80 -6.19 0.23
N GLU A 62 -6.68 -7.39 -0.36
CA GLU A 62 -7.71 -7.99 -1.18
C GLU A 62 -9.01 -8.19 -0.41
N GLY A 63 -8.97 -8.65 0.84
CA GLY A 63 -10.14 -8.79 1.69
C GLY A 63 -10.83 -7.46 2.02
N ILE A 64 -10.08 -6.37 2.13
CA ILE A 64 -10.62 -5.01 2.27
C ILE A 64 -11.30 -4.59 0.96
N ILE A 65 -10.64 -4.81 -0.18
CA ILE A 65 -11.13 -4.43 -1.51
C ILE A 65 -12.33 -5.27 -1.93
N LEU A 66 -12.41 -6.56 -1.60
CA LEU A 66 -13.55 -7.42 -1.96
C LEU A 66 -14.85 -7.02 -1.25
N LYS A 67 -14.78 -6.25 -0.16
CA LYS A 67 -15.96 -5.62 0.46
C LYS A 67 -16.53 -4.47 -0.38
N ILE A 68 -15.84 -4.09 -1.45
CA ILE A 68 -16.39 -3.29 -2.55
C ILE A 68 -17.36 -4.21 -3.33
N THR A 69 -18.56 -4.43 -2.79
CA THR A 69 -19.63 -5.07 -3.55
C THR A 69 -20.04 -4.14 -4.67
N ALA A 70 -19.77 -4.55 -5.93
CA ALA A 70 -20.25 -3.97 -7.18
C ALA A 70 -20.66 -2.49 -7.10
N LEU A 71 -19.68 -1.59 -6.96
CA LEU A 71 -19.98 -0.15 -6.94
C LEU A 71 -20.64 0.24 -8.27
N SER A 72 -21.82 0.85 -8.17
CA SER A 72 -22.54 1.43 -9.30
C SER A 72 -22.16 2.89 -9.50
N THR A 73 -22.44 3.47 -10.67
CA THR A 73 -22.31 4.92 -10.90
C THR A 73 -23.02 5.78 -9.86
N ALA A 74 -24.09 5.27 -9.24
CA ALA A 74 -24.82 5.96 -8.18
C ALA A 74 -24.07 5.97 -6.83
N ASP A 75 -23.29 4.93 -6.53
CA ASP A 75 -22.44 4.89 -5.33
C ASP A 75 -21.24 5.84 -5.44
N PHE A 76 -20.92 6.31 -6.65
CA PHE A 76 -19.94 7.37 -6.88
C PHE A 76 -20.54 8.77 -6.93
N ALA A 77 -21.87 8.89 -7.08
CA ALA A 77 -22.56 10.16 -6.88
C ALA A 77 -22.59 10.52 -5.38
N ASP A 78 -22.58 9.51 -4.50
CA ASP A 78 -22.32 9.66 -3.08
C ASP A 78 -20.86 9.33 -2.76
N THR A 79 -19.99 10.34 -2.82
CA THR A 79 -18.55 10.19 -2.58
C THR A 79 -18.19 9.59 -1.21
N ARG A 80 -19.15 9.45 -0.27
CA ARG A 80 -18.93 8.89 1.07
C ARG A 80 -18.64 7.39 1.08
N ILE A 81 -19.24 6.58 0.20
CA ILE A 81 -19.13 5.10 0.24
C ILE A 81 -17.77 4.60 -0.27
N PRO A 82 -17.30 4.98 -1.47
CA PRO A 82 -15.94 4.66 -1.91
C PRO A 82 -14.89 5.16 -0.92
N THR A 83 -15.12 6.33 -0.31
CA THR A 83 -14.24 6.89 0.71
C THR A 83 -14.10 5.95 1.91
N ALA A 84 -15.17 5.35 2.44
CA ALA A 84 -15.09 4.49 3.63
C ALA A 84 -14.21 3.24 3.45
N ILE A 85 -14.15 2.66 2.25
CA ILE A 85 -13.30 1.49 1.99
C ILE A 85 -11.84 1.92 1.80
N ILE A 86 -11.60 3.02 1.11
CA ILE A 86 -10.26 3.58 0.99
C ILE A 86 -9.74 4.04 2.36
N VAL A 87 -10.60 4.57 3.24
CA VAL A 87 -10.26 4.84 4.65
C VAL A 87 -9.81 3.56 5.34
N ARG A 88 -10.54 2.45 5.21
CA ARG A 88 -10.13 1.16 5.81
C ARG A 88 -8.79 0.66 5.27
N LEU A 89 -8.50 0.88 3.99
CA LEU A 89 -7.19 0.57 3.42
C LEU A 89 -6.09 1.39 4.09
N PHE A 90 -6.27 2.71 4.21
CA PHE A 90 -5.29 3.55 4.88
C PHE A 90 -5.18 3.25 6.39
N GLN A 91 -6.29 2.89 7.06
CA GLN A 91 -6.25 2.45 8.46
C GLN A 91 -5.44 1.17 8.61
N TYR A 92 -5.63 0.19 7.72
CA TYR A 92 -4.83 -1.04 7.72
C TYR A 92 -3.34 -0.73 7.53
N VAL A 93 -3.01 0.17 6.59
CA VAL A 93 -1.62 0.61 6.37
C VAL A 93 -1.07 1.31 7.62
N ASP A 94 -1.87 2.13 8.30
CA ASP A 94 -1.49 2.85 9.52
C ASP A 94 -1.21 1.89 10.68
N ASP A 95 -2.14 0.98 10.93
CA ASP A 95 -2.07 -0.06 11.97
C ASP A 95 -0.83 -0.95 11.76
N ASN A 96 -0.40 -1.12 10.50
CA ASN A 96 0.74 -1.94 10.10
C ASN A 96 1.94 -1.11 9.59
N ALA A 97 2.04 0.18 9.92
CA ALA A 97 2.99 1.08 9.25
C ALA A 97 4.45 0.65 9.34
N ALA A 98 4.89 0.13 10.49
CA ALA A 98 6.26 -0.35 10.66
C ALA A 98 6.58 -1.53 9.72
N LEU A 99 5.61 -2.44 9.53
CA LEU A 99 5.70 -3.54 8.59
C LEU A 99 5.69 -3.01 7.15
N MET A 100 4.77 -2.11 6.81
CA MET A 100 4.64 -1.54 5.47
C MET A 100 5.91 -0.79 5.05
N GLN A 101 6.46 0.06 5.92
CA GLN A 101 7.74 0.75 5.71
C GLN A 101 8.88 -0.26 5.53
N ALA A 102 8.95 -1.27 6.39
CA ALA A 102 9.97 -2.32 6.28
C ALA A 102 9.87 -3.07 4.94
N ILE A 103 8.67 -3.36 4.43
CA ILE A 103 8.51 -4.00 3.12
C ILE A 103 8.94 -3.06 1.99
N MET A 104 8.49 -1.80 2.01
CA MET A 104 8.75 -0.80 0.95
C MET A 104 10.24 -0.42 0.84
N ALA A 105 10.97 -0.45 1.96
CA ALA A 105 12.41 -0.17 2.00
C ALA A 105 13.29 -1.30 1.43
N THR A 106 12.72 -2.44 1.04
CA THR A 106 13.48 -3.64 0.64
C THR A 106 13.39 -3.92 -0.84
N LYS A 107 14.21 -4.84 -1.34
CA LYS A 107 14.02 -5.43 -2.68
C LYS A 107 12.65 -6.11 -2.84
N GLY A 108 11.95 -6.41 -1.73
CA GLY A 108 10.54 -6.85 -1.71
C GLY A 108 9.56 -5.83 -2.28
N ASN A 109 9.99 -4.57 -2.47
CA ASN A 109 9.22 -3.53 -3.16
C ASN A 109 8.79 -3.98 -4.57
N TYR A 110 9.68 -4.60 -5.36
CA TYR A 110 9.30 -5.07 -6.70
C TYR A 110 8.27 -6.21 -6.65
N ALA A 111 8.43 -7.16 -5.73
CA ALA A 111 7.49 -8.26 -5.54
C ALA A 111 6.12 -7.75 -5.09
N LEU A 112 6.09 -6.81 -4.14
CA LEU A 112 4.87 -6.14 -3.68
C LEU A 112 4.19 -5.38 -4.83
N GLN A 113 4.92 -4.56 -5.58
CA GLN A 113 4.39 -3.84 -6.74
C GLN A 113 3.81 -4.79 -7.78
N SER A 114 4.49 -5.92 -8.06
CA SER A 114 3.99 -6.94 -9.00
C SER A 114 2.69 -7.58 -8.51
N LYS A 115 2.60 -7.94 -7.23
CA LYS A 115 1.36 -8.47 -6.63
C LYS A 115 0.25 -7.43 -6.63
N MET A 116 0.54 -6.16 -6.31
CA MET A 116 -0.43 -5.05 -6.38
C MET A 116 -0.97 -4.81 -7.79
N LYS A 117 -0.12 -4.88 -8.82
CA LYS A 117 -0.56 -4.79 -10.23
C LYS A 117 -1.52 -5.91 -10.61
N LYS A 118 -1.20 -7.15 -10.22
CA LYS A 118 -2.09 -8.30 -10.44
C LYS A 118 -3.42 -8.15 -9.70
N LEU A 119 -3.37 -7.69 -8.46
CA LEU A 119 -4.56 -7.43 -7.65
C LEU A 119 -5.44 -6.36 -8.31
N MET A 120 -4.86 -5.24 -8.77
CA MET A 120 -5.58 -4.19 -9.48
C MET A 120 -6.19 -4.71 -10.79
N TRP A 121 -5.43 -5.47 -11.59
CA TRP A 121 -5.94 -6.09 -12.79
C TRP A 121 -7.16 -6.98 -12.50
N SER A 122 -7.03 -7.89 -11.54
CA SER A 122 -8.12 -8.82 -11.19
C SER A 122 -9.37 -8.09 -10.71
N ASN A 123 -9.22 -7.09 -9.84
CA ASN A 123 -10.35 -6.34 -9.29
C ASN A 123 -11.05 -5.47 -10.34
N ILE A 124 -10.29 -4.84 -11.25
CA ILE A 124 -10.85 -3.97 -12.30
C ILE A 124 -11.49 -4.82 -13.42
N PHE A 125 -10.80 -5.86 -13.88
CA PHE A 125 -11.10 -6.50 -15.17
C PHE A 125 -11.69 -7.90 -15.06
N GLU A 126 -11.37 -8.68 -14.03
CA GLU A 126 -11.82 -10.08 -13.91
C GLU A 126 -13.03 -10.20 -12.98
N LYS A 127 -12.94 -9.61 -11.79
CA LYS A 127 -14.01 -9.64 -10.79
C LYS A 127 -15.07 -8.58 -11.01
N ASN A 128 -14.79 -7.61 -11.88
CA ASN A 128 -15.67 -6.48 -12.20
C ASN A 128 -16.18 -5.75 -10.95
N CYS A 129 -15.33 -5.63 -9.91
CA CYS A 129 -15.69 -4.96 -8.65
C CYS A 129 -16.06 -3.48 -8.89
N ILE A 130 -15.53 -2.90 -9.97
CA ILE A 130 -15.83 -1.56 -10.45
C ILE A 130 -16.67 -1.70 -11.72
N SER A 131 -18.00 -1.78 -11.57
CA SER A 131 -18.94 -1.90 -12.70
C SER A 131 -18.91 -0.71 -13.68
N LEU A 132 -18.15 0.34 -13.35
CA LEU A 132 -17.92 1.52 -14.19
C LEU A 132 -17.04 1.24 -15.40
N VAL A 133 -16.16 0.24 -15.34
CA VAL A 133 -15.16 0.04 -16.39
C VAL A 133 -15.80 -0.66 -17.59
N LYS A 134 -16.16 0.15 -18.57
CA LYS A 134 -16.66 -0.29 -19.88
C LYS A 134 -15.48 -0.55 -20.79
N ARG A 135 -15.04 -1.81 -20.91
CA ARG A 135 -13.88 -2.22 -21.71
C ARG A 135 -13.96 -1.69 -23.15
N GLU A 136 -15.15 -1.66 -23.73
CA GLU A 136 -15.41 -1.16 -25.08
C GLU A 136 -15.23 0.35 -25.26
N LYS A 137 -15.16 1.12 -24.17
CA LYS A 137 -14.96 2.59 -24.17
C LYS A 137 -13.58 3.00 -23.67
N MET A 138 -12.68 2.06 -23.43
CA MET A 138 -11.35 2.36 -22.93
C MET A 138 -10.51 3.10 -23.98
N LEU A 139 -9.80 4.14 -23.53
CA LEU A 139 -8.93 4.94 -24.38
C LEU A 139 -7.51 4.38 -24.49
N VAL A 140 -7.15 3.43 -23.63
CA VAL A 140 -5.83 2.78 -23.54
C VAL A 140 -5.99 1.30 -23.21
N PRO A 141 -5.01 0.43 -23.52
CA PRO A 141 -5.06 -0.97 -23.12
C PRO A 141 -5.13 -1.15 -21.59
N GLY A 142 -5.87 -2.16 -21.14
CA GLY A 142 -6.17 -2.35 -19.71
C GLY A 142 -4.95 -2.67 -18.85
N GLU A 143 -3.95 -3.32 -19.42
CA GLU A 143 -2.72 -3.73 -18.75
C GLU A 143 -1.92 -2.49 -18.31
N TYR A 144 -1.82 -1.50 -19.21
CA TYR A 144 -1.19 -0.22 -18.91
C TYR A 144 -2.01 0.58 -17.90
N LEU A 145 -3.34 0.59 -18.03
CA LEU A 145 -4.21 1.27 -17.07
C LEU A 145 -4.10 0.68 -15.66
N ALA A 146 -4.21 -0.65 -15.51
CA ALA A 146 -4.06 -1.31 -14.22
C ALA A 146 -2.67 -1.07 -13.61
N SER A 147 -1.61 -1.16 -14.44
CA SER A 147 -0.25 -0.88 -13.97
C SER A 147 -0.08 0.57 -13.53
N TYR A 148 -0.65 1.53 -14.26
CA TYR A 148 -0.63 2.95 -13.90
C TYR A 148 -1.34 3.19 -12.56
N ILE A 149 -2.59 2.71 -12.41
CA ILE A 149 -3.38 2.87 -11.19
C ILE A 149 -2.65 2.24 -9.99
N ALA A 150 -2.17 1.00 -10.12
CA ALA A 150 -1.44 0.31 -9.06
C ALA A 150 -0.19 1.10 -8.63
N SER A 151 0.57 1.61 -9.60
CA SER A 151 1.81 2.36 -9.33
C SER A 151 1.52 3.71 -8.67
N ALA A 152 0.48 4.42 -9.12
CA ALA A 152 0.07 5.69 -8.53
C ALA A 152 -0.40 5.50 -7.08
N HIS A 153 -1.23 4.49 -6.81
CA HIS A 153 -1.69 4.19 -5.45
C HIS A 153 -0.53 3.79 -4.53
N PHE A 154 0.37 2.94 -5.03
CA PHE A 154 1.58 2.57 -4.30
C PHE A 154 2.44 3.79 -3.95
N GLY A 155 2.66 4.70 -4.90
CA GLY A 155 3.42 5.93 -4.68
C GLY A 155 2.80 6.85 -3.63
N VAL A 156 1.47 7.02 -3.65
CA VAL A 156 0.75 7.82 -2.64
C VAL A 156 0.92 7.23 -1.23
N ILE A 157 0.79 5.91 -1.09
CA ILE A 157 0.97 5.23 0.20
C ILE A 157 2.43 5.36 0.68
N GLN A 158 3.39 5.16 -0.23
CA GLN A 158 4.80 5.26 0.09
C GLN A 158 5.17 6.66 0.58
N GLU A 159 4.74 7.70 -0.14
CA GLU A 159 4.98 9.10 0.23
C GLU A 159 4.40 9.43 1.62
N TRP A 160 3.18 8.96 1.91
CA TRP A 160 2.55 9.17 3.21
C TRP A 160 3.33 8.51 4.36
N LEU A 161 3.80 7.28 4.16
CA LEU A 161 4.63 6.58 5.13
C LEU A 161 5.98 7.27 5.33
N ASP A 162 6.63 7.73 4.25
CA ASP A 162 7.93 8.40 4.28
C ASP A 162 7.86 9.77 4.95
N ARG A 163 6.73 10.48 4.80
CA ARG A 163 6.45 11.75 5.52
C ARG A 163 6.09 11.54 6.99
N GLY A 164 6.04 10.30 7.48
CA GLY A 164 5.75 9.99 8.88
C GLY A 164 4.26 9.97 9.22
N ARG A 165 3.38 9.75 8.22
CA ARG A 165 1.93 9.66 8.37
C ARG A 165 1.32 10.93 8.99
N GLN A 166 1.62 12.08 8.39
CA GLN A 166 1.16 13.38 8.89
C GLN A 166 -0.36 13.55 8.76
N GLU A 167 -0.90 13.10 7.63
CA GLU A 167 -2.32 13.11 7.33
C GLU A 167 -3.04 11.89 7.96
N SER A 168 -4.30 12.05 8.36
CA SER A 168 -5.12 10.94 8.85
C SER A 168 -5.49 9.96 7.72
N PRO A 169 -5.88 8.71 8.03
CA PRO A 169 -6.41 7.78 7.04
C PRO A 169 -7.57 8.36 6.20
N GLU A 170 -8.43 9.18 6.79
CA GLU A 170 -9.52 9.87 6.10
C GLU A 170 -9.05 10.97 5.16
N GLU A 171 -8.04 11.74 5.56
CA GLU A 171 -7.43 12.74 4.70
C GLU A 171 -6.76 12.07 3.49
N MET A 172 -5.99 11.01 3.72
CA MET A 172 -5.35 10.24 2.66
C MET A 172 -6.36 9.58 1.72
N ALA A 173 -7.45 9.05 2.26
CA ALA A 173 -8.52 8.50 1.43
C ALA A 173 -9.13 9.56 0.51
N ARG A 174 -9.40 10.77 1.03
CA ARG A 174 -9.90 11.89 0.22
C ARG A 174 -8.91 12.30 -0.86
N ILE A 175 -7.61 12.40 -0.54
CA ILE A 175 -6.55 12.73 -1.50
C ILE A 175 -6.52 11.71 -2.63
N LEU A 176 -6.46 10.41 -2.29
CA LEU A 176 -6.34 9.34 -3.28
C LEU A 176 -7.59 9.24 -4.17
N VAL A 177 -8.79 9.35 -3.59
CA VAL A 177 -10.05 9.40 -4.33
C VAL A 177 -10.05 10.59 -5.29
N ASN A 178 -9.68 11.79 -4.82
CA ASN A 178 -9.71 12.98 -5.67
C ASN A 178 -8.80 12.85 -6.91
N ILE A 179 -7.57 12.35 -6.73
CA ILE A 179 -6.62 12.12 -7.82
C ILE A 179 -7.14 11.03 -8.76
N THR A 180 -7.69 9.94 -8.22
CA THR A 180 -8.13 8.78 -9.02
C THR A 180 -9.33 9.11 -9.90
N PHE A 181 -10.30 9.87 -9.38
CA PHE A 181 -11.53 10.16 -10.13
C PHE A 181 -11.42 11.34 -11.09
N HIS A 182 -10.68 12.39 -10.72
CA HIS A 182 -10.53 13.56 -11.60
C HIS A 182 -9.30 13.48 -12.51
N GLY A 183 -8.38 12.57 -12.20
CA GLY A 183 -7.09 12.46 -12.87
C GLY A 183 -6.05 13.45 -12.33
N PRO A 184 -4.76 13.15 -12.53
CA PRO A 184 -3.66 13.93 -11.95
C PRO A 184 -3.58 15.36 -12.49
N LEU A 185 -3.94 15.59 -13.76
CA LEU A 185 -3.87 16.91 -14.38
C LEU A 185 -4.96 17.86 -13.83
N PHE A 186 -6.15 17.33 -13.54
CA PHE A 186 -7.19 18.11 -12.87
C PHE A 186 -6.80 18.41 -11.42
N ALA A 187 -6.28 17.40 -10.70
CA ALA A 187 -5.79 17.59 -9.33
C ALA A 187 -4.63 18.62 -9.24
N ALA A 188 -3.85 18.76 -10.31
CA ALA A 188 -2.80 19.77 -10.44
C ALA A 188 -3.32 21.18 -10.82
N GLY A 189 -4.63 21.34 -11.06
CA GLY A 189 -5.25 22.61 -11.43
C GLY A 189 -5.11 23.00 -12.91
N ILE A 190 -4.59 22.10 -13.77
CA ILE A 190 -4.31 22.40 -15.19
C ILE A 190 -5.60 22.58 -16.00
N PHE A 191 -6.66 21.87 -15.63
CA PHE A 191 -7.97 21.91 -16.30
C PHE A 191 -9.08 22.47 -15.38
N SER A 192 -8.74 23.51 -14.60
CA SER A 192 -9.67 24.21 -13.72
C SER A 192 -10.45 25.33 -14.40
#